data_AF-A0A381RVK1-F1
#
_entry.id   AF-A0A381RVK1-F1
#
_cell.length_a   1.000
_cell.length_b   1.000
_cell.length_c   1.000
_cell.angle_alpha   90.00
_cell.angle_beta   90.00
_cell.angle_gamma   90.00
#
_symmetry.space_group_name_H-M   'P 1'
#
loop_
_entity.id
_entity.type
_entity.pdbx_description
1 polymer ?
#
loop_
_entity_poly.entity_id
_entity_poly.type
_entity_poly.pdbx_seq_one_letter_code
_entity_poly.pdbx_strand_id
1 'polypeptide(L)'
;MYRFISIIIFSIAILFGQENRLFWDGREWNNIRKNSDYDDLLEYKIKSSYVNGVLDGRLYGYLKTWSKNATLANEAFGESVDYLSVREVIKNLNYFYGDPLNSYIPIPSAIIIANLYGQRVPINVIEKYIQDSRDWVNSLTLDLDTLDYSKLIEEKYFKNQKGN
;
A
#
# COMPACT_ATOMS: atom_id res chain seq x y z
N MET A 1 -24.08 9.00 -30.29
CA MET A 1 -22.65 9.38 -30.20
C MET A 1 -22.11 9.41 -28.77
N TYR A 2 -22.70 10.17 -27.84
CA TYR A 2 -22.17 10.30 -26.46
C TYR A 2 -22.01 8.98 -25.68
N ARG A 3 -22.90 8.00 -25.88
CA ARG A 3 -22.78 6.66 -25.27
C ARG A 3 -21.54 5.89 -25.75
N PHE A 4 -21.23 5.94 -27.04
CA PHE A 4 -20.05 5.27 -27.60
C PHE A 4 -18.76 5.95 -27.13
N ILE A 5 -18.74 7.28 -27.04
CA ILE A 5 -17.61 8.04 -26.49
C ILE A 5 -17.38 7.68 -25.02
N SER A 6 -18.45 7.60 -24.22
CA SER A 6 -18.33 7.21 -22.81
C SER A 6 -17.81 5.79 -22.62
N ILE A 7 -18.20 4.85 -23.48
CA ILE A 7 -17.70 3.47 -23.45
C ILE A 7 -16.22 3.44 -23.82
N ILE A 8 -15.79 4.17 -24.85
CA ILE A 8 -14.38 4.26 -25.26
C ILE A 8 -13.52 4.85 -24.15
N ILE A 9 -13.97 5.93 -23.49
CA ILE A 9 -13.27 6.52 -22.35
C ILE A 9 -13.15 5.52 -21.19
N PHE A 10 -14.23 4.79 -20.90
CA PHE A 10 -14.22 3.78 -19.84
C PHE A 10 -13.27 2.61 -20.16
N SER A 11 -13.25 2.15 -21.41
CA SER A 11 -12.32 1.11 -21.88
C SER A 11 -10.86 1.56 -21.81
N ILE A 12 -10.57 2.82 -22.17
CA ILE A 12 -9.23 3.40 -22.07
C ILE A 12 -8.82 3.52 -20.59
N ALA A 13 -9.72 3.94 -19.71
CA ALA A 13 -9.46 4.01 -18.27
C ALA A 13 -9.16 2.63 -17.65
N ILE A 14 -9.78 1.56 -18.15
CA ILE A 14 -9.46 0.17 -17.76
C ILE A 14 -8.08 -0.25 -18.28
N LEU A 15 -7.71 0.14 -19.51
CA LEU A 15 -6.40 -0.20 -20.10
C LEU A 15 -5.21 0.52 -19.44
N PHE A 16 -5.43 1.71 -18.88
CA PHE A 16 -4.45 2.42 -18.04
C PHE A 16 -4.63 2.12 -16.54
N GLY A 17 -5.57 1.24 -16.20
CA GLY A 17 -5.83 0.78 -14.85
C GLY A 17 -4.79 -0.24 -14.41
N GLN A 18 -3.91 0.21 -13.52
CA GLN A 18 -2.93 -0.56 -12.75
C GLN A 18 -1.70 -1.07 -13.52
N GLU A 19 -0.56 -0.38 -13.30
CA GLU A 19 0.69 -1.12 -13.07
C GLU A 19 0.44 -2.13 -11.94
N ASN A 20 1.03 -3.33 -12.01
CA ASN A 20 0.99 -4.36 -10.98
C ASN A 20 1.65 -3.85 -9.66
N ARG A 21 1.01 -2.91 -8.98
CA ARG A 21 1.44 -2.36 -7.70
C ARG A 21 0.65 -3.08 -6.63
N LEU A 22 1.37 -3.83 -5.82
CA LEU A 22 0.79 -4.57 -4.70
C LEU A 22 0.19 -3.62 -3.65
N PHE A 23 0.82 -2.46 -3.46
CA PHE A 23 0.43 -1.42 -2.49
C PHE A 23 0.70 -0.02 -3.05
N TRP A 24 0.01 1.00 -2.52
CA TRP A 24 0.50 2.38 -2.61
C TRP A 24 1.66 2.56 -1.62
N ASP A 25 2.66 3.32 -2.03
CA ASP A 25 3.86 3.61 -1.27
C ASP A 25 4.17 5.11 -1.25
N GLY A 26 5.39 5.46 -0.84
CA GLY A 26 5.86 6.83 -0.74
C GLY A 26 5.92 7.57 -2.07
N ARG A 27 6.03 6.87 -3.20
CA ARG A 27 6.05 7.49 -4.53
C ARG A 27 4.68 8.06 -4.87
N GLU A 28 3.61 7.30 -4.66
CA GLU A 28 2.25 7.82 -4.83
C GLU A 28 1.97 8.92 -3.82
N TRP A 29 2.35 8.70 -2.56
CA TRP A 29 2.15 9.67 -1.49
C TRP A 29 2.74 11.05 -1.83
N ASN A 30 3.98 11.06 -2.33
CA ASN A 30 4.68 12.27 -2.74
C ASN A 30 4.09 12.89 -4.02
N ASN A 31 3.58 12.06 -4.94
CA ASN A 31 2.90 12.53 -6.16
C ASN A 31 1.53 13.19 -5.89
N ILE A 32 0.89 12.97 -4.73
CA ILE A 32 -0.40 13.60 -4.41
C ILE A 32 -0.31 15.13 -4.51
N ARG A 33 0.81 15.74 -4.12
CA ARG A 33 0.98 17.21 -4.24
C ARG A 33 0.82 17.69 -5.67
N LYS A 34 1.42 16.98 -6.62
CA LYS A 34 1.30 17.28 -8.05
C LYS A 34 -0.12 16.98 -8.55
N ASN A 35 -0.70 15.85 -8.13
CA ASN A 35 -2.04 15.43 -8.56
C ASN A 35 -3.18 16.28 -8.00
N SER A 36 -2.92 17.06 -6.96
CA SER A 36 -3.85 18.02 -6.36
C SER A 36 -3.65 19.44 -6.87
N ASP A 37 -2.88 19.61 -7.96
CA ASP A 37 -2.51 20.93 -8.50
C ASP A 37 -1.92 21.87 -7.43
N TYR A 38 -1.20 21.30 -6.46
CA TYR A 38 -0.60 22.02 -5.34
C TYR A 38 -1.62 22.72 -4.42
N ASP A 39 -2.89 22.33 -4.44
CA ASP A 39 -3.92 22.83 -3.53
C ASP A 39 -3.86 22.09 -2.18
N ASP A 40 -3.59 22.83 -1.10
CA ASP A 40 -3.39 22.27 0.24
C ASP A 40 -4.63 21.54 0.77
N LEU A 41 -5.83 22.05 0.47
CA LEU A 41 -7.09 21.47 0.94
C LEU A 41 -7.38 20.15 0.22
N LEU A 42 -7.17 20.10 -1.09
CA LEU A 42 -7.35 18.92 -1.92
C LEU A 42 -6.30 17.85 -1.59
N GLU A 43 -5.02 18.23 -1.44
CA GLU A 43 -3.97 17.33 -0.97
C GLU A 43 -4.35 16.68 0.36
N TYR A 44 -4.77 17.50 1.34
CA TYR A 44 -5.18 17.00 2.65
C TYR A 44 -6.39 16.06 2.54
N LYS A 45 -7.40 16.38 1.73
CA LYS A 45 -8.57 15.52 1.51
C LYS A 45 -8.19 14.17 0.89
N ILE A 46 -7.30 14.16 -0.10
CA ILE A 46 -6.84 12.92 -0.73
C ILE A 46 -6.06 12.07 0.30
N LYS A 47 -5.08 12.66 0.98
CA LYS A 47 -4.26 11.96 1.97
C LYS A 47 -5.08 11.44 3.14
N SER A 48 -6.00 12.24 3.68
CA SER A 48 -6.89 11.82 4.77
C SER A 48 -7.86 10.72 4.35
N SER A 49 -8.42 10.78 3.15
CA SER A 49 -9.30 9.72 2.62
C SER A 49 -8.55 8.39 2.54
N TYR A 50 -7.30 8.41 2.09
CA TYR A 50 -6.47 7.21 2.03
C TYR A 50 -6.15 6.65 3.42
N VAL A 51 -5.69 7.49 4.36
CA VAL A 51 -5.41 7.08 5.74
C VAL A 51 -6.66 6.48 6.40
N ASN A 52 -7.81 7.15 6.29
CA ASN A 52 -9.07 6.63 6.83
C ASN A 52 -9.46 5.30 6.18
N GLY A 53 -9.35 5.17 4.86
CA GLY A 53 -9.65 3.91 4.17
C GLY A 53 -8.79 2.74 4.65
N VAL A 54 -7.50 2.96 4.92
CA VAL A 54 -6.61 1.92 5.49
C VAL A 54 -7.04 1.56 6.91
N LEU A 55 -7.32 2.56 7.76
CA LEU A 55 -7.75 2.33 9.14
C LEU A 55 -9.10 1.60 9.21
N ASP A 56 -10.06 1.99 8.37
CA ASP A 56 -11.37 1.34 8.26
C ASP A 56 -11.25 -0.09 7.76
N GLY A 57 -10.43 -0.32 6.73
CA GLY A 57 -10.17 -1.66 6.20
C GLY A 57 -9.53 -2.59 7.24
N ARG A 58 -8.57 -2.05 8.01
CA ARG A 58 -7.94 -2.76 9.13
C ARG A 58 -8.94 -3.08 10.24
N LEU A 59 -9.75 -2.10 10.65
CA LEU A 59 -10.80 -2.30 11.67
C LEU A 59 -11.80 -3.37 11.22
N TYR A 60 -12.22 -3.33 9.96
CA TYR A 60 -13.07 -4.36 9.39
C TYR A 60 -12.42 -5.76 9.46
N GLY A 61 -11.15 -5.87 9.08
CA GLY A 61 -10.38 -7.12 9.16
C GLY A 61 -10.30 -7.66 10.58
N TYR A 62 -10.02 -6.79 11.55
CA TYR A 62 -10.00 -7.13 12.97
C TYR A 62 -11.36 -7.65 13.43
N LEU A 63 -12.45 -6.89 13.24
CA LEU A 63 -13.78 -7.27 13.70
C LEU A 63 -14.28 -8.58 13.06
N LYS A 64 -13.99 -8.76 11.77
CA LYS A 64 -14.33 -9.99 11.05
C LYS A 64 -13.59 -11.20 11.62
N THR A 65 -12.29 -11.06 11.87
CA THR A 65 -11.47 -12.14 12.45
C THR A 65 -11.87 -12.41 13.89
N TRP A 66 -12.09 -11.36 14.67
CA TRP A 66 -12.50 -11.43 16.07
C TRP A 66 -13.80 -12.23 16.24
N SER A 67 -14.77 -12.04 15.35
CA SER A 67 -16.04 -12.77 15.36
C SER A 67 -15.87 -14.30 15.25
N LYS A 68 -14.70 -14.76 14.78
CA LYS A 68 -14.36 -16.18 14.63
C LYS A 68 -13.33 -16.64 15.66
N ASN A 69 -12.30 -15.85 15.89
CA ASN A 69 -11.21 -16.13 16.82
C ASN A 69 -10.60 -14.82 17.31
N ALA A 70 -10.89 -14.47 18.56
CA ALA A 70 -10.41 -13.24 19.19
C ALA A 70 -8.88 -13.23 19.39
N THR A 71 -8.29 -14.37 19.77
CA THR A 71 -6.84 -14.50 19.95
C THR A 71 -6.10 -14.23 18.65
N LEU A 72 -6.54 -14.85 17.55
CA LEU A 72 -5.96 -14.63 16.23
C LEU A 72 -6.11 -13.18 15.76
N ALA A 73 -7.25 -12.55 16.05
CA ALA A 73 -7.45 -11.14 15.69
C ALA A 73 -6.48 -10.21 16.44
N ASN A 74 -6.25 -10.45 17.73
CA ASN A 74 -5.27 -9.71 18.51
C ASN A 74 -3.83 -9.95 18.02
N GLU A 75 -3.49 -11.18 17.66
CA GLU A 75 -2.16 -11.50 17.14
C GLU A 75 -1.91 -10.85 15.77
N ALA A 76 -2.91 -10.89 14.88
CA ALA A 76 -2.78 -10.37 13.52
C ALA A 76 -2.93 -8.84 13.40
N PHE A 77 -3.68 -8.20 14.31
CA PHE A 77 -3.99 -6.76 14.24
C PHE A 77 -3.70 -6.01 15.56
N GLY A 78 -2.89 -6.58 16.44
CA GLY A 78 -2.58 -6.01 17.77
C GLY A 78 -1.64 -4.80 17.74
N GLU A 79 -1.13 -4.41 16.57
CA GLU A 79 -0.30 -3.22 16.42
C GLU A 79 -1.10 -1.95 16.78
N SER A 80 -0.43 -0.91 17.27
CA SER A 80 -1.13 0.36 17.53
C SER A 80 -1.11 1.25 16.29
N VAL A 81 -2.30 1.73 15.92
CA VAL A 81 -2.51 2.59 14.74
C VAL A 81 -3.36 3.83 15.05
N ASP A 82 -3.75 3.97 16.30
CA ASP A 82 -4.79 4.85 16.83
C ASP A 82 -4.26 5.88 17.84
N TYR A 83 -2.93 5.94 18.01
CA TYR A 83 -2.29 6.91 18.88
C TYR A 83 -2.27 8.33 18.29
N LEU A 84 -2.06 8.44 16.98
CA LEU A 84 -2.02 9.71 16.26
C LEU A 84 -3.37 10.02 15.61
N SER A 85 -3.76 11.30 15.63
CA SER A 85 -4.86 11.77 14.76
C SER A 85 -4.49 11.64 13.29
N VAL A 86 -5.48 11.57 12.40
CA VAL A 86 -5.26 11.52 10.93
C VAL A 86 -4.33 12.63 10.44
N ARG A 87 -4.49 13.84 10.99
CA ARG A 87 -3.62 14.98 10.65
C ARG A 87 -2.17 14.74 11.07
N GLU A 88 -1.95 14.17 12.25
CA GLU A 88 -0.61 13.85 12.74
C GLU A 88 0.00 12.67 11.96
N VAL A 89 -0.79 11.65 11.61
CA VAL A 89 -0.36 10.57 10.72
C VAL A 89 0.12 11.15 9.40
N ILE A 90 -0.68 12.00 8.74
CA ILE A 90 -0.30 12.64 7.47
C ILE A 90 1.01 13.43 7.61
N LYS A 91 1.18 14.19 8.69
CA LYS A 91 2.40 14.94 8.96
C LYS A 91 3.62 14.02 9.11
N ASN A 92 3.47 12.91 9.85
CA ASN A 92 4.54 11.93 10.03
C ASN A 92 4.88 11.21 8.73
N LEU A 93 3.88 10.82 7.94
CA LEU A 93 4.08 10.21 6.62
C LEU A 93 4.80 11.16 5.66
N ASN A 94 4.45 12.45 5.65
CA ASN A 94 5.16 13.45 4.86
C ASN A 94 6.65 13.53 5.23
N TYR A 95 6.98 13.45 6.51
CA TYR A 95 8.37 13.43 6.97
C TYR A 95 9.07 12.12 6.60
N PHE A 96 8.42 10.98 6.87
CA PHE A 96 8.95 9.65 6.62
C PHE A 96 9.27 9.41 5.13
N TYR A 97 8.36 9.79 4.24
CA TYR A 97 8.54 9.70 2.79
C TYR A 97 9.34 10.85 2.17
N GLY A 98 9.80 11.80 3.00
CA GLY A 98 10.81 12.77 2.61
C GLY A 98 12.19 12.11 2.40
N ASP A 99 12.43 10.96 3.03
CA ASP A 99 13.61 10.13 2.75
C ASP A 99 13.35 9.20 1.54
N PRO A 100 14.12 9.32 0.46
CA PRO A 100 13.99 8.45 -0.72
C PRO A 100 14.08 6.96 -0.40
N LEU A 101 14.82 6.56 0.64
CA LEU A 101 14.97 5.15 1.05
C LEU A 101 13.69 4.55 1.62
N ASN A 102 12.70 5.38 1.96
CA ASN A 102 11.41 4.94 2.45
C ASN A 102 10.35 4.90 1.35
N SER A 103 10.68 5.34 0.12
CA SER A 103 9.69 5.54 -0.95
C SER A 103 8.93 4.28 -1.32
N TYR A 104 9.51 3.09 -1.16
CA TYR A 104 8.90 1.81 -1.52
C TYR A 104 8.22 1.11 -0.35
N ILE A 105 8.22 1.71 0.85
CA ILE A 105 7.51 1.16 2.01
C ILE A 105 6.01 1.47 1.86
N PRO A 106 5.13 0.46 1.93
CA PRO A 106 3.69 0.64 1.81
C PRO A 106 3.12 1.60 2.85
N ILE A 107 2.10 2.37 2.45
CA ILE A 107 1.44 3.33 3.35
C ILE A 107 0.88 2.65 4.63
N PRO A 108 0.26 1.46 4.59
CA PRO A 108 -0.18 0.79 5.82
C PRO A 108 0.96 0.57 6.83
N SER A 109 2.13 0.13 6.38
CA SER A 109 3.32 -0.02 7.23
C SER A 109 3.80 1.32 7.76
N ALA A 110 3.81 2.37 6.93
CA ALA A 110 4.20 3.71 7.36
C ALA A 110 3.25 4.31 8.41
N ILE A 111 1.95 3.98 8.38
CA ILE A 111 0.99 4.38 9.42
C ILE A 111 1.35 3.75 10.77
N ILE A 112 1.73 2.48 10.78
CA ILE A 112 2.17 1.79 12.00
C ILE A 112 3.46 2.43 12.51
N ILE A 113 4.46 2.63 11.64
CA ILE A 113 5.72 3.31 11.98
C ILE A 113 5.46 4.69 12.59
N ALA A 114 4.55 5.48 12.00
CA ALA A 114 4.19 6.80 12.52
C ALA A 114 3.62 6.71 13.95
N ASN A 115 2.74 5.75 14.22
CA ASN A 115 2.19 5.53 15.56
C ASN A 115 3.25 5.05 16.55
N LEU A 116 4.18 4.16 16.15
CA LEU A 116 5.30 3.75 16.99
C LEU A 116 6.19 4.94 17.39
N TYR A 117 6.48 5.85 16.45
CA TYR A 117 7.16 7.10 16.74
C TYR A 117 6.37 7.97 17.71
N GLY A 118 5.07 8.13 17.49
CA GLY A 118 4.18 8.89 18.38
C GLY A 118 4.19 8.36 19.80
N GLN A 119 4.18 7.03 19.95
CA GLN A 119 4.21 6.31 21.22
C GLN A 119 5.56 6.30 21.91
N ARG A 120 6.62 6.82 21.26
CA ARG A 120 7.99 6.81 21.76
C ARG A 120 8.50 5.39 22.05
N VAL A 121 8.12 4.44 21.19
CA VAL A 121 8.69 3.10 21.20
C VAL A 121 10.22 3.21 21.00
N PRO A 122 11.04 2.37 21.65
CA PRO A 122 12.49 2.41 21.49
C PRO A 122 12.93 2.41 20.02
N ILE A 123 13.85 3.30 19.65
CA ILE A 123 14.22 3.55 18.25
C ILE A 123 14.71 2.29 17.53
N ASN A 124 15.43 1.41 18.23
CA ASN A 124 15.89 0.13 17.70
C ASN A 124 14.75 -0.80 17.29
N VAL A 125 13.59 -0.73 17.95
CA VAL A 125 12.39 -1.49 17.59
C VAL A 125 11.75 -0.90 16.33
N ILE A 126 11.71 0.43 16.23
CA ILE A 126 11.16 1.13 15.06
C ILE A 126 12.02 0.88 13.83
N GLU A 127 13.34 1.02 13.96
CA GLU A 127 14.30 0.74 12.89
C GLU A 127 14.22 -0.71 12.41
N LYS A 128 14.08 -1.65 13.35
CA LYS A 128 13.84 -3.06 13.00
C LYS A 128 12.53 -3.23 12.22
N TYR A 129 11.44 -2.62 12.67
CA TYR A 129 10.16 -2.71 11.95
C TYR A 129 10.24 -2.12 10.54
N ILE A 130 10.95 -0.99 10.37
CA ILE A 130 11.23 -0.40 9.06
C ILE A 130 12.00 -1.38 8.18
N GLN A 131 13.03 -2.03 8.73
CA GLN A 131 13.82 -3.01 7.99
C GLN A 131 12.99 -4.25 7.61
N ASP A 132 12.25 -4.82 8.56
CA ASP A 132 11.37 -5.97 8.33
C ASP A 132 10.32 -5.64 7.25
N SER A 133 9.78 -4.41 7.24
CA SER A 133 8.83 -3.94 6.21
C SER A 133 9.48 -3.90 4.82
N ARG A 134 10.74 -3.45 4.71
CA ARG A 134 11.47 -3.43 3.44
C ARG A 134 11.75 -4.84 2.94
N ASP A 135 12.22 -5.70 3.82
CA ASP A 135 12.57 -7.08 3.50
C ASP A 135 11.33 -7.87 3.06
N TRP A 136 10.18 -7.63 3.69
CA TRP A 136 8.91 -8.22 3.26
C TRP A 136 8.46 -7.76 1.87
N VAL A 137 8.57 -6.47 1.56
CA VAL A 137 8.25 -5.96 0.21
C VAL A 137 9.19 -6.56 -0.84
N ASN A 138 10.48 -6.69 -0.50
CA ASN A 138 11.47 -7.30 -1.37
C ASN A 138 11.15 -8.78 -1.61
N SER A 139 10.80 -9.54 -0.56
CA SER A 139 10.41 -10.95 -0.73
C SER A 139 9.16 -11.10 -1.60
N LEU A 140 8.15 -10.24 -1.40
CA LEU A 140 6.94 -10.27 -2.22
C LEU A 140 7.21 -9.98 -3.69
N THR A 141 8.12 -9.05 -3.97
CA THR A 141 8.50 -8.69 -5.33
C THR A 141 9.24 -9.85 -6.00
N LEU A 142 10.19 -10.47 -5.30
CA LEU A 142 10.91 -11.65 -5.78
C LEU A 142 9.97 -12.84 -6.04
N ASP A 143 9.02 -13.08 -5.14
CA ASP A 143 8.02 -14.15 -5.28
C ASP A 143 7.13 -13.92 -6.51
N LEU A 144 6.70 -12.68 -6.75
CA LEU A 144 5.92 -12.32 -7.94
C LEU A 144 6.71 -12.51 -9.23
N ASP A 145 7.97 -12.07 -9.26
CA ASP A 145 8.83 -12.22 -10.42
C ASP A 145 9.06 -13.71 -10.74
N THR A 146 9.34 -14.55 -9.72
CA THR A 146 9.53 -15.99 -9.91
C THR A 146 8.28 -16.71 -10.41
N LEU A 147 7.09 -16.29 -9.95
CA LEU A 147 5.81 -16.80 -10.45
C LEU A 147 5.60 -16.44 -11.94
N ASP A 148 5.99 -15.23 -12.35
CA ASP A 148 5.89 -14.78 -13.74
C ASP A 148 6.86 -15.54 -14.66
N TYR A 149 8.11 -15.73 -14.22
CA TYR A 149 9.08 -16.56 -14.93
C TYR A 149 8.61 -18.01 -15.10
N SER A 150 7.97 -18.58 -14.08
CA SER A 150 7.42 -19.94 -14.15
C SER A 150 6.35 -20.05 -15.23
N LYS A 151 5.44 -19.07 -15.31
CA LYS A 151 4.42 -19.00 -16.37
C LYS A 151 5.04 -18.84 -17.76
N LEU A 152 6.05 -17.97 -17.91
CA LEU A 152 6.75 -17.78 -19.20
C LEU A 152 7.44 -19.06 -19.69
N ILE A 153 7.99 -19.86 -18.78
CA ILE A 153 8.61 -21.16 -19.11
C ILE A 153 7.53 -22.16 -19.55
N GLU A 154 6.41 -22.21 -18.81
CA GLU A 154 5.27 -23.08 -19.12
C GLU A 154 4.69 -22.75 -20.51
N GLU A 155 4.48 -21.47 -20.83
CA GLU A 155 4.01 -21.01 -22.15
C GLU A 155 4.95 -21.42 -23.28
N LYS A 156 6.27 -21.26 -23.08
CA LYS A 156 7.29 -21.71 -24.06
C LYS A 156 7.26 -23.22 -24.26
N TYR A 157 7.10 -23.99 -23.19
CA TYR A 157 7.02 -25.44 -23.25
C TYR A 157 5.81 -25.90 -24.07
N PHE A 158 4.60 -25.39 -23.77
CA PHE A 158 3.40 -25.77 -24.51
C PHE A 158 3.40 -25.27 -25.96
N LYS A 159 4.03 -24.12 -26.25
CA LYS A 159 4.19 -23.64 -27.63
C LYS A 159 5.08 -24.56 -28.46
N ASN A 160 6.15 -25.10 -27.87
CA ASN A 160 7.03 -26.06 -28.55
C ASN A 160 6.38 -27.44 -28.74
N GLN A 161 5.45 -27.84 -27.87
CA GLN A 161 4.70 -29.09 -28.04
C GLN A 161 3.61 -29.03 -29.12
N LYS A 162 3.00 -27.87 -29.37
CA LYS A 162 1.98 -27.68 -30.43
C LYS A 162 2.56 -27.47 -31.83
N GLY A 163 3.89 -27.31 -31.94
CA GLY A 163 4.60 -27.11 -33.20
C GLY A 163 5.20 -28.38 -33.83
N ASN A 164 5.00 -29.54 -33.19
CA ASN A 164 5.26 -30.88 -33.72
C ASN A 164 3.92 -31.60 -33.95
#